data_AF-A0A2E8G2X1-F1
#
_entry.id   AF-A0A2E8G2X1-F1
#
_cell.length_a   1.000
_cell.length_b   1.000
_cell.length_c   1.000
_cell.angle_alpha   90.00
_cell.angle_beta   90.00
_cell.angle_gamma   90.00
#
_symmetry.space_group_name_H-M   'P 1'
#
loop_
_entity.id
_entity.type
_entity.pdbx_description
1 polymer ?
#
loop_
_entity_poly.entity_id
_entity_poly.type
_entity_poly.pdbx_seq_one_letter_code
_entity_poly.pdbx_strand_id
1 'polypeptide(L)' 'MLGENHSIHHEFPDFHQKIDELANADPTFKALILEHDKLDKQIRGLEMRESPISDPEMERLKQDRIRLKDEVYHRLSHH' A
#
# COMPACT_ATOMS: atom_id res chain seq x y z
N MET A 1 -8.16 -2.06 11.95
CA MET A 1 -8.97 -3.23 12.38
C MET A 1 -8.48 -4.48 11.64
N LEU A 2 -8.61 -5.66 12.25
CA LEU A 2 -8.28 -6.95 11.61
C LEU A 2 -9.18 -7.17 10.39
N GLY A 3 -8.67 -6.86 9.19
CA GLY A 3 -9.37 -7.08 7.93
C GLY A 3 -9.64 -5.85 7.07
N GLU A 4 -9.30 -4.63 7.51
CA GLU A 4 -9.51 -3.43 6.70
C GLU A 4 -8.65 -3.43 5.43
N ASN A 5 -9.24 -3.01 4.32
CA ASN A 5 -8.62 -3.08 3.01
C ASN A 5 -7.83 -1.81 2.72
N HIS A 6 -6.57 -1.73 3.14
CA HIS A 6 -5.71 -0.57 2.85
C HIS A 6 -5.14 -0.64 1.43
N SER A 7 -5.95 -0.97 0.43
CA SER A 7 -5.53 -0.77 -0.95
C SER A 7 -5.37 0.73 -1.20
N ILE A 8 -4.46 1.12 -2.10
CA ILE A 8 -4.22 2.54 -2.42
C ILE A 8 -5.51 3.26 -2.85
N HIS A 9 -6.37 2.58 -3.61
CA HIS A 9 -7.68 3.07 -4.02
C HIS A 9 -8.64 3.35 -2.85
N HIS A 10 -8.50 2.62 -1.74
CA HIS A 10 -9.31 2.80 -0.54
C HIS A 10 -8.75 3.89 0.38
N GLU A 11 -7.42 4.00 0.46
CA GLU A 11 -6.73 5.06 1.22
C GLU A 11 -6.92 6.44 0.57
N PHE A 12 -7.11 6.50 -0.75
CA PHE A 12 -7.25 7.75 -1.52
C PHE A 12 -8.48 7.72 -2.45
N PRO A 13 -9.71 7.67 -1.91
CA PRO A 13 -10.92 7.56 -2.72
C PRO A 13 -11.13 8.77 -3.65
N ASP A 14 -10.76 9.97 -3.21
CA ASP A 14 -10.85 11.20 -4.02
C ASP A 14 -9.87 11.22 -5.21
N PHE A 15 -8.80 10.43 -5.14
CA PHE A 15 -7.80 10.34 -6.21
C PHE A 15 -7.98 9.11 -7.10
N HIS A 16 -9.06 8.33 -6.93
CA HIS A 16 -9.27 7.07 -7.65
C HIS A 16 -9.05 7.19 -9.17
N GLN A 17 -9.68 8.18 -9.80
CA GLN A 17 -9.52 8.41 -11.23
C GLN A 17 -8.07 8.78 -11.61
N LYS A 18 -7.45 9.66 -10.83
CA LYS A 18 -6.06 10.11 -11.06
C LYS A 18 -5.07 8.96 -10.89
N ILE A 19 -5.32 8.06 -9.94
CA ILE A 19 -4.55 6.85 -9.71
C ILE A 19 -4.60 5.95 -10.94
N ASP A 20 -5.79 5.67 -11.47
CA ASP A 20 -5.97 4.89 -12.70
C ASP A 20 -5.28 5.55 -13.91
N GLU A 21 -5.44 6.86 -14.09
CA GLU A 21 -4.80 7.60 -15.17
C GLU A 21 -3.27 7.52 -15.09
N LEU A 22 -2.69 7.78 -13.90
CA LEU A 22 -1.25 7.68 -13.66
C LEU A 22 -0.75 6.23 -13.77
N ALA A 23 -1.50 5.24 -13.32
CA ALA A 23 -1.09 3.84 -13.41
C ALA A 23 -1.09 3.34 -14.86
N ASN A 24 -1.94 3.89 -15.72
CA ASN A 24 -1.93 3.60 -17.15
C ASN A 24 -0.82 4.36 -17.89
N ALA A 25 -0.53 5.60 -17.49
CA ALA A 25 0.51 6.43 -18.10
C ALA A 25 1.94 6.07 -17.61
N ASP A 26 2.09 5.61 -16.37
CA ASP A 26 3.37 5.33 -15.73
C ASP A 26 3.40 3.91 -15.14
N PRO A 27 4.09 2.95 -15.80
CA PRO A 27 4.21 1.59 -15.31
C PRO A 27 4.96 1.49 -13.97
N THR A 28 5.80 2.47 -13.64
CA THR A 28 6.52 2.54 -12.36
C THR A 28 5.54 2.83 -11.23
N PHE A 29 4.64 3.80 -11.44
CA PHE A 29 3.59 4.12 -10.47
C PHE A 29 2.63 2.94 -10.28
N LYS A 30 2.27 2.23 -11.36
CA LYS A 30 1.49 1.01 -11.28
C LYS A 30 2.19 -0.09 -10.47
N ALA A 31 3.48 -0.30 -10.67
CA ALA A 31 4.26 -1.27 -9.90
C ALA A 31 4.26 -0.91 -8.41
N LEU A 32 4.36 0.38 -8.08
CA LEU A 32 4.37 0.88 -6.72
C LEU A 32 3.03 0.63 -5.99
N ILE A 33 1.91 0.86 -6.66
CA ILE A 33 0.58 0.51 -6.13
C ILE A 33 0.47 -0.99 -5.86
N LEU A 34 0.90 -1.82 -6.82
CA LEU A 34 0.85 -3.27 -6.68
C LEU A 34 1.73 -3.77 -5.53
N GLU A 35 2.89 -3.15 -5.33
CA GLU A 35 3.79 -3.46 -4.22
C GLU A 35 3.15 -3.12 -2.87
N HIS A 36 2.52 -1.94 -2.76
CA HIS A 36 1.78 -1.55 -1.57
C HIS A 36 0.65 -2.54 -1.25
N ASP A 37 -0.18 -2.87 -2.24
CA ASP A 37 -1.31 -3.81 -2.08
C ASP A 37 -0.82 -5.22 -1.69
N LYS A 38 0.32 -5.65 -2.23
CA LYS A 38 0.93 -6.93 -1.89
C LYS A 38 1.44 -6.93 -0.45
N LEU A 39 2.08 -5.85 -0.01
CA LEU A 39 2.60 -5.71 1.34
C LEU A 39 1.46 -5.67 2.36
N ASP A 40 0.39 -4.93 2.08
CA ASP A 40 -0.79 -4.90 2.93
C ASP A 40 -1.46 -6.29 3.06
N LYS A 41 -1.60 -7.03 1.94
CA LYS A 41 -2.08 -8.43 1.97
C LYS A 41 -1.17 -9.33 2.80
N GLN A 42 0.14 -9.13 2.72
CA GLN A 42 1.11 -9.89 3.51
C GLN A 42 0.97 -9.60 5.00
N ILE A 43 0.91 -8.32 5.38
CA ILE A 43 0.68 -7.87 6.77
C ILE A 43 -0.62 -8.48 7.31
N ARG A 44 -1.74 -8.37 6.58
CA ARG A 44 -3.03 -8.94 6.99
C ARG A 44 -2.98 -10.46 7.11
N GLY A 45 -2.31 -11.14 6.18
CA GLY A 45 -2.12 -12.59 6.25
C GLY A 45 -1.30 -13.03 7.45
N LEU A 46 -0.31 -12.23 7.86
CA LEU A 46 0.51 -12.50 9.04
C LEU A 46 -0.26 -12.23 10.34
N GLU A 47 -1.06 -11.16 10.39
CA GLU A 47 -1.94 -10.84 11.52
C GLU A 47 -3.01 -11.92 11.72
N MET A 48 -3.64 -12.41 10.64
CA MET A 48 -4.66 -13.45 10.71
C MET A 48 -4.11 -14.82 11.12
N ARG A 49 -2.85 -15.12 10.82
CA ARG A 49 -2.23 -16.41 11.13
C ARG A 49 -1.72 -16.49 12.57
N GLU A 50 -1.88 -15.43 13.38
CA GLU A 50 -1.19 -15.27 14.66
C GLU A 50 0.29 -15.67 14.54
N SER A 51 0.87 -15.34 13.36
CA SER A 51 2.15 -15.88 12.97
C SER A 51 3.22 -15.34 13.91
N PRO A 52 4.18 -16.15 14.39
CA PRO A 52 5.26 -15.71 15.26
C PRO A 52 6.33 -14.94 14.48
N ILE A 53 5.92 -14.03 13.59
CA ILE A 53 6.82 -12.98 13.13
C ILE A 53 7.19 -12.15 14.35
N SER A 54 8.49 -12.00 14.58
CA SER A 54 8.97 -11.15 15.67
C SER A 54 8.43 -9.73 15.46
N ASP A 55 8.00 -9.08 16.54
CA ASP A 55 7.54 -7.69 16.58
C ASP A 55 8.36 -6.72 15.68
N PRO A 56 9.72 -6.77 15.64
CA PRO A 56 10.50 -5.89 14.77
C PRO A 56 10.26 -6.11 13.27
N GLU A 57 10.03 -7.34 12.82
CA GLU A 57 9.78 -7.62 11.40
C GLU A 57 8.38 -7.16 11.01
N MET A 58 7.40 -7.31 11.91
CA MET A 58 6.06 -6.77 11.69
C MET A 58 6.08 -5.24 11.61
N GLU A 59 6.84 -4.58 12.48
CA GLU A 59 6.99 -3.13 12.47
C GLU A 59 7.66 -2.65 11.17
N ARG A 60 8.68 -3.37 10.68
CA ARG A 60 9.32 -3.08 9.39
C ARG A 60 8.34 -3.14 8.23
N LEU A 61 7.52 -4.19 8.15
CA LEU A 61 6.51 -4.31 7.09
C LEU A 61 5.50 -3.15 7.16
N LYS A 62 5.07 -2.76 8.37
CA LYS A 62 4.18 -1.60 8.55
C LYS A 62 4.85 -0.29 8.12
N GLN A 63 6.14 -0.11 8.44
CA GLN A 63 6.91 1.06 8.02
C GLN A 63 7.05 1.12 6.49
N ASP A 64 7.36 0.00 5.84
CA ASP A 64 7.44 -0.07 4.38
C ASP A 64 6.09 0.24 3.72
N ARG A 65 4.97 -0.21 4.32
CA ARG A 65 3.63 0.12 3.83
C ARG A 65 3.38 1.62 3.89
N ILE A 66 3.74 2.27 5.00
CA ILE A 66 3.61 3.73 5.16
C ILE A 66 4.49 4.44 4.12
N ARG A 67 5.74 4.00 3.94
CA ARG A 67 6.66 4.59 2.96
C ARG A 67 6.11 4.53 1.54
N LEU A 68 5.60 3.37 1.13
CA LEU A 68 4.98 3.19 -0.19
C LEU A 68 3.76 4.09 -0.36
N LYS A 69 2.95 4.25 0.69
CA LYS A 69 1.82 5.16 0.67
C LYS A 69 2.25 6.63 0.49
N ASP A 70 3.26 7.07 1.22
CA ASP A 70 3.81 8.42 1.08
C ASP A 70 4.34 8.65 -0.34
N GLU A 71 5.00 7.65 -0.93
CA GLU A 71 5.50 7.74 -2.30
C GLU A 71 4.36 7.80 -3.34
N VAL A 72 3.27 7.02 -3.16
CA VAL A 72 2.05 7.18 -3.97
C VAL A 72 1.52 8.61 -3.86
N TYR A 73 1.34 9.10 -2.64
CA TYR A 73 0.78 10.42 -2.40
C TYR A 73 1.64 11.53 -3.01
N HIS A 74 2.96 11.40 -2.91
CA HIS A 74 3.89 12.34 -3.52
C HIS A 74 3.70 12.38 -5.04
N ARG A 75 3.61 11.21 -5.70
CA ARG A 75 3.36 11.12 -7.15
C ARG A 75 1.99 11.70 -7.54
N LEU A 76 0.97 11.52 -6.70
CA LEU A 76 -0.37 12.10 -6.91
C LEU A 76 -0.39 13.63 -6.76
N SER A 77 0.39 14.18 -5.83
CA SER A 77 0.45 15.61 -5.53
C SER A 77 1.43 16.40 -6.42
N HIS A 78 2.42 15.74 -7.03
CA HIS A 78 3.44 16.38 -7.88
C HIS A 78 3.12 16.40 -9.38
N HIS A 79 1.87 16.09 -9.75
CA HIS A 79 1.36 16.12 -11.12
C HIS A 79 0.13 17.01 -11.21
#